data_AF-A0A0D2N8Q5-F1
#
_entry.id   AF-A0A0D2N8Q5-F1
#
_cell.length_a   1.000
_cell.length_b   1.000
_cell.length_c   1.000
_cell.angle_alpha   90.00
_cell.angle_beta   90.00
_cell.angle_gamma   90.00
#
_symmetry.space_group_name_H-M   'P 1'
#
loop_
_entity.id
_entity.type
_entity.pdbx_description
1 polymer ?
#
loop_
_entity_poly.entity_id
_entity_poly.type
_entity_poly.pdbx_seq_one_letter_code
_entity_poly.pdbx_strand_id
1 'polypeptide(L)'
;MKLFGWGSDTTQLPPDRLRVSQLACGVGCLQAASGIPLASDCCAYEPTQRLLAVSTTDGRVKIFGREGVERTLRCGSGAPHPAARQLLFLVNRGAVLRVDEAGRLQLWAIEPDAVGAGDAAAAGAAAGAGAPLQQLELGGGDAVTFAAAMQREPFLLLGCRSGAVRVAQMVNASGSGVTAARQVRGLKLTSYS
;
A
#
# COMPACT_ATOMS: atom_id res chain seq x y z
N MET A 1 -23.32 -7.81 42.59
CA MET A 1 -22.95 -6.83 41.54
C MET A 1 -21.69 -7.32 40.85
N LYS A 2 -21.78 -7.83 39.62
CA LYS A 2 -20.63 -8.13 38.75
C LYS A 2 -20.66 -7.10 37.62
N LEU A 3 -19.86 -6.05 37.72
CA LEU A 3 -19.62 -5.11 36.61
C LEU A 3 -18.30 -5.51 35.94
N PHE A 4 -18.30 -5.51 34.61
CA PHE A 4 -17.16 -5.79 33.71
C PHE A 4 -16.86 -7.27 33.42
N GLY A 5 -17.72 -7.87 32.60
CA GLY A 5 -17.32 -8.98 31.74
C GLY A 5 -16.68 -8.43 30.48
N TRP A 6 -15.35 -8.29 30.46
CA TRP A 6 -14.62 -8.20 29.20
C TRP A 6 -14.67 -9.57 28.54
N GLY A 7 -15.65 -9.76 27.66
CA GLY A 7 -15.60 -10.85 26.69
C GLY A 7 -14.31 -10.69 25.89
N SER A 8 -13.41 -11.65 26.02
CA SER A 8 -12.30 -11.83 25.10
C SER A 8 -12.87 -12.25 23.75
N ASP A 9 -13.46 -11.30 23.04
CA ASP A 9 -13.82 -11.48 21.65
C ASP A 9 -12.52 -11.40 20.86
N THR A 10 -11.72 -12.47 20.94
CA THR A 10 -10.61 -12.73 20.03
C THR A 10 -11.21 -12.94 18.65
N THR A 11 -11.65 -11.85 18.02
CA THR A 11 -11.78 -11.79 16.57
C THR A 11 -10.35 -12.01 16.07
N GLN A 12 -10.02 -13.29 15.83
CA GLN A 12 -8.70 -13.71 15.42
C GLN A 12 -8.39 -12.94 14.14
N LEU A 13 -7.51 -11.95 14.24
CA LEU A 13 -7.10 -11.16 13.09
C LEU A 13 -6.62 -12.16 12.04
N PRO A 14 -7.06 -12.01 10.77
CA PRO A 14 -6.64 -12.91 9.71
C PRO A 14 -5.11 -13.05 9.73
N PRO A 15 -4.59 -14.28 9.60
CA PRO A 15 -3.18 -14.53 9.81
C PRO A 15 -2.35 -13.65 8.88
N ASP A 16 -1.28 -13.06 9.42
CA ASP A 16 -0.31 -12.29 8.66
C ASP A 16 0.18 -13.16 7.47
N ARG A 17 -0.15 -12.73 6.25
CA ARG A 17 0.21 -13.46 5.03
C ARG A 17 1.55 -13.00 4.46
N LEU A 18 2.15 -11.94 5.00
CA LEU A 18 3.44 -11.44 4.57
C LEU A 18 4.54 -12.37 5.08
N ARG A 19 4.99 -13.26 4.20
CA ARG A 19 6.11 -14.14 4.48
C ARG A 19 7.41 -13.42 4.18
N VAL A 20 8.43 -13.71 4.99
CA VAL A 20 9.82 -13.26 4.76
C VAL A 20 10.24 -13.54 3.31
N SER A 21 9.85 -14.68 2.75
CA SER A 21 10.14 -15.06 1.36
C SER A 21 9.48 -14.19 0.28
N GLN A 22 8.40 -13.46 0.62
CA GLN A 22 7.73 -12.51 -0.30
C GLN A 22 8.37 -11.13 -0.28
N LEU A 23 9.16 -10.84 0.75
CA LEU A 23 9.87 -9.58 0.93
C LEU A 23 11.36 -9.76 0.59
N ALA A 24 11.94 -10.93 0.85
CA ALA A 24 13.27 -11.30 0.40
C ALA A 24 13.33 -11.28 -1.14
N CYS A 25 14.13 -10.37 -1.68
CA CYS A 25 14.55 -10.44 -3.07
C CYS A 25 15.30 -11.76 -3.25
N GLY A 26 14.82 -12.64 -4.15
CA GLY A 26 15.34 -13.99 -4.31
C GLY A 26 16.86 -14.04 -4.54
N VAL A 27 17.46 -15.12 -4.02
CA VAL A 27 18.83 -15.62 -4.25
C VAL A 27 19.95 -14.57 -4.15
N GLY A 28 20.56 -14.47 -2.97
CA GLY A 28 22.00 -14.21 -2.79
C GLY A 28 22.60 -12.94 -3.39
N CYS A 29 21.80 -11.97 -3.86
CA CYS A 29 22.33 -10.70 -4.29
C CYS A 29 22.59 -9.84 -3.05
N LEU A 30 23.83 -9.38 -2.87
CA LEU A 30 24.09 -8.23 -2.02
C LEU A 30 23.22 -7.10 -2.57
N GLN A 31 22.09 -6.79 -1.92
CA GLN A 31 21.33 -5.60 -2.24
C GLN A 31 22.27 -4.43 -1.95
N ALA A 32 22.85 -3.85 -3.01
CA ALA A 32 23.84 -2.77 -2.94
C ALA A 32 23.31 -1.46 -2.30
N ALA A 33 22.14 -1.49 -1.67
CA ALA A 33 21.51 -0.39 -0.98
C ALA A 33 20.76 -0.89 0.27
N SER A 34 21.49 -1.49 1.22
CA SER A 34 20.98 -1.75 2.57
C SER A 34 20.80 -0.45 3.36
N GLY A 35 19.84 -0.42 4.29
CA GLY A 35 19.56 0.74 5.14
C GLY A 35 18.55 1.74 4.59
N ILE A 36 18.41 2.87 5.28
CA ILE A 36 17.48 3.95 4.92
C ILE A 36 18.06 4.74 3.74
N PRO A 37 17.31 4.94 2.64
CA PRO A 37 17.80 5.73 1.52
C PRO A 37 18.09 7.20 1.92
N LEU A 38 19.17 7.77 1.38
CA LEU A 38 19.55 9.17 1.61
C LEU A 38 18.43 10.16 1.25
N ALA A 39 17.70 9.87 0.18
CA ALA A 39 16.63 10.71 -0.35
C ALA A 39 15.25 10.42 0.27
N SER A 40 15.21 9.93 1.52
CA SER A 40 13.97 9.62 2.21
C SER A 40 13.18 10.89 2.55
N ASP A 41 11.87 10.87 2.32
CA ASP A 41 10.98 12.04 2.46
C ASP A 41 9.77 11.81 3.37
N CYS A 42 9.22 10.60 3.39
CA CYS A 42 8.08 10.23 4.22
C CYS A 42 8.18 8.78 4.68
N CYS A 43 7.51 8.45 5.79
CA CYS A 43 7.43 7.09 6.29
C CYS A 43 6.04 6.78 6.84
N ALA A 44 5.73 5.49 6.93
CA ALA A 44 4.50 4.97 7.54
C ALA A 44 4.84 3.73 8.35
N TYR A 45 4.11 3.51 9.44
CA TYR A 45 4.24 2.31 10.26
C TYR A 45 2.91 1.56 10.30
N GLU A 46 2.97 0.24 10.15
CA GLU A 46 1.83 -0.65 10.32
C GLU A 46 2.04 -1.47 11.61
N PRO A 47 1.16 -1.33 12.62
CA PRO A 47 1.38 -1.91 13.94
C PRO A 47 1.12 -3.42 14.05
N THR A 48 0.31 -4.00 13.16
CA THR A 48 -0.13 -5.42 13.26
C THR A 48 0.98 -6.37 12.81
N GLN A 49 1.51 -6.12 11.62
CA GLN A 49 2.57 -6.83 10.91
C GLN A 49 3.96 -6.23 11.24
N ARG A 50 4.00 -5.08 11.92
CA ARG A 50 5.20 -4.35 12.35
C ARG A 50 6.10 -3.99 11.17
N LEU A 51 5.49 -3.37 10.16
CA LEU A 51 6.16 -2.96 8.94
C LEU A 51 6.42 -1.45 8.95
N LEU A 52 7.57 -1.06 8.44
CA LEU A 52 7.95 0.32 8.20
C LEU A 52 8.09 0.52 6.70
N ALA A 53 7.32 1.42 6.12
CA ALA A 53 7.52 1.88 4.76
C ALA A 53 8.23 3.24 4.80
N VAL A 54 9.20 3.43 3.91
CA VAL A 54 9.94 4.68 3.71
C VAL A 54 9.89 5.02 2.23
N SER A 55 9.31 6.16 1.88
CA SER A 55 9.37 6.68 0.51
C SER A 55 10.59 7.55 0.30
N THR A 56 10.91 7.78 -0.96
CA THR A 56 12.01 8.62 -1.38
C THR A 56 11.60 9.57 -2.50
N THR A 57 12.34 10.67 -2.62
CA THR A 57 12.13 11.66 -3.69
C THR A 57 12.55 11.15 -5.07
N ASP A 58 13.30 10.04 -5.14
CA ASP A 58 13.60 9.35 -6.39
C ASP A 58 12.55 8.27 -6.76
N GLY A 59 11.38 8.29 -6.11
CA GLY A 59 10.24 7.47 -6.50
C GLY A 59 10.30 6.02 -6.05
N ARG A 60 11.08 5.73 -5.00
CA ARG A 60 11.12 4.40 -4.36
C ARG A 60 10.23 4.39 -3.13
N VAL A 61 9.68 3.22 -2.83
CA VAL A 61 9.07 2.91 -1.54
C VAL A 61 9.74 1.66 -1.00
N LYS A 62 10.48 1.80 0.08
CA LYS A 62 11.23 0.73 0.73
C LYS A 62 10.48 0.27 1.97
N ILE A 63 10.23 -1.03 2.06
CA ILE A 63 9.47 -1.66 3.14
C ILE A 63 10.42 -2.52 3.95
N PHE A 64 10.43 -2.30 5.26
CA PHE A 64 11.19 -3.02 6.26
C PHE A 64 10.23 -3.76 7.19
N GLY A 65 10.61 -4.95 7.62
CA GLY A 65 9.88 -5.71 8.63
C GLY A 65 10.81 -6.29 9.69
N ARG A 66 10.62 -7.56 10.02
CA ARG A 66 11.54 -8.32 10.89
C ARG A 66 12.92 -8.48 10.25
N GLU A 67 13.85 -9.10 10.97
CA GLU A 67 15.18 -9.41 10.45
C GLU A 67 15.12 -10.12 9.09
N GLY A 68 15.88 -9.63 8.11
CA GLY A 68 15.90 -10.14 6.73
C GLY A 68 14.69 -9.78 5.87
N VAL A 69 13.73 -9.00 6.39
CA VAL A 69 12.52 -8.59 5.69
C VAL A 69 12.69 -7.19 5.10
N GLU A 70 13.06 -7.12 3.81
CA GLU A 70 13.25 -5.86 3.09
C GLU A 70 12.79 -5.95 1.64
N ARG A 71 11.87 -5.07 1.21
CA ARG A 71 11.42 -4.97 -0.19
C ARG A 71 11.51 -3.54 -0.69
N THR A 72 11.96 -3.35 -1.94
CA THR A 72 11.95 -2.04 -2.60
C THR A 72 10.97 -2.06 -3.77
N LEU A 73 10.03 -1.13 -3.77
CA LEU A 73 9.09 -0.82 -4.84
C LEU A 73 9.60 0.44 -5.57
N ARG A 74 9.44 0.52 -6.90
CA ARG A 74 10.02 1.61 -7.70
C ARG A 74 9.08 2.03 -8.81
N CYS A 75 8.86 3.32 -8.96
CA CYS A 75 8.18 3.82 -10.15
C CYS A 75 9.09 3.62 -11.40
N GLY A 76 8.48 3.37 -12.57
CA GLY A 76 9.20 3.27 -13.83
C GLY A 76 9.98 4.56 -14.15
N SER A 77 11.19 4.41 -14.68
CA SER A 77 12.25 5.43 -14.72
C SER A 77 11.98 6.62 -15.66
N GLY A 78 12.38 7.82 -15.23
CA GLY A 78 12.88 8.87 -16.13
C GLY A 78 12.67 10.31 -15.67
N ALA A 79 11.58 10.57 -14.93
CA ALA A 79 11.23 11.92 -14.47
C ALA A 79 11.47 12.08 -12.97
N PRO A 80 11.80 13.30 -12.49
CA PRO A 80 11.82 13.58 -11.06
C PRO A 80 10.46 13.25 -10.46
N HIS A 81 10.46 12.45 -9.40
CA HIS A 81 9.25 12.14 -8.65
C HIS A 81 9.01 13.26 -7.63
N PRO A 82 7.81 13.87 -7.59
CA PRO A 82 7.47 14.79 -6.50
C PRO A 82 7.62 14.06 -5.17
N ALA A 83 8.07 14.79 -4.14
CA ALA A 83 8.20 14.24 -2.79
C ALA A 83 6.86 13.67 -2.32
N ALA A 84 6.93 12.63 -1.49
CA ALA A 84 5.77 12.09 -0.82
C ALA A 84 5.29 13.08 0.25
N ARG A 85 4.05 13.52 0.12
CA ARG A 85 3.34 14.30 1.14
C ARG A 85 2.82 13.39 2.25
N GLN A 86 2.40 12.18 1.88
CA GLN A 86 1.87 11.20 2.81
C GLN A 86 2.18 9.79 2.35
N LEU A 87 2.51 8.92 3.30
CA LEU A 87 2.58 7.48 3.12
C LEU A 87 1.63 6.83 4.12
N LEU A 88 0.88 5.81 3.70
CA LEU A 88 -0.14 5.16 4.52
C LEU A 88 -0.21 3.67 4.21
N PHE A 89 -0.20 2.83 5.23
CA PHE A 89 -0.57 1.43 5.09
C PHE A 89 -2.08 1.27 5.05
N LEU A 90 -2.57 0.49 4.08
CA LEU A 90 -3.91 -0.08 4.15
C LEU A 90 -3.83 -1.32 5.04
N VAL A 91 -4.02 -1.09 6.34
CA VAL A 91 -3.85 -2.06 7.43
C VAL A 91 -4.58 -3.37 7.10
N ASN A 92 -3.84 -4.49 7.14
CA ASN A 92 -4.35 -5.84 6.81
C ASN A 92 -4.94 -5.98 5.40
N ARG A 93 -4.60 -5.06 4.47
CA ARG A 93 -5.06 -5.10 3.07
C ARG A 93 -3.93 -5.26 2.04
N GLY A 94 -2.69 -5.50 2.50
CA GLY A 94 -1.56 -5.86 1.63
C GLY A 94 -1.11 -4.74 0.67
N ALA A 95 -1.41 -3.48 0.98
CA ALA A 95 -1.10 -2.36 0.11
C ALA A 95 -0.63 -1.11 0.88
N VAL A 96 0.22 -0.31 0.23
CA VAL A 96 0.66 1.01 0.69
C VAL A 96 0.13 2.06 -0.28
N LEU A 97 -0.36 3.16 0.26
CA LEU A 97 -0.77 4.34 -0.48
C LEU A 97 0.28 5.44 -0.29
N ARG A 98 0.71 6.05 -1.40
CA ARG A 98 1.56 7.23 -1.43
C ARG A 98 0.77 8.39 -2.05
N VAL A 99 0.73 9.52 -1.35
CA VAL A 99 0.25 10.80 -1.89
C VAL A 99 1.48 11.66 -2.14
N ASP A 100 1.66 12.15 -3.36
CA ASP A 100 2.76 13.06 -3.67
C ASP A 100 2.37 14.54 -3.56
N GLU A 101 3.34 15.44 -3.62
CA GLU A 101 3.10 16.90 -3.54
C GLU A 101 2.29 17.47 -4.73
N ALA A 102 2.24 16.74 -5.85
CA ALA A 102 1.34 17.08 -6.96
C ALA A 102 -0.11 16.64 -6.70
N GLY A 103 -0.36 15.93 -5.59
CA GLY A 103 -1.66 15.41 -5.19
C GLY A 103 -2.10 14.17 -5.95
N ARG A 104 -1.13 13.42 -6.49
CA ARG A 104 -1.35 12.13 -7.13
C ARG A 104 -1.31 11.02 -6.10
N LEU A 105 -2.26 10.10 -6.22
CA LEU A 105 -2.35 8.90 -5.41
C LEU A 105 -1.67 7.75 -6.15
N GLN A 106 -0.77 7.05 -5.48
CA GLN A 106 -0.11 5.84 -5.98
C GLN A 106 -0.39 4.71 -5.01
N LEU A 107 -1.12 3.70 -5.48
CA LEU A 107 -1.40 2.47 -4.75
C LEU A 107 -0.35 1.43 -5.10
N TRP A 108 0.27 0.81 -4.10
CA TRP A 108 1.29 -0.21 -4.28
C TRP A 108 0.92 -1.49 -3.56
N ALA A 109 1.12 -2.63 -4.22
CA ALA A 109 1.02 -3.94 -3.59
C ALA A 109 2.29 -4.27 -2.81
N ILE A 110 2.13 -4.65 -1.54
CA ILE A 110 3.24 -5.10 -0.68
C ILE A 110 3.58 -6.57 -0.95
N GLU A 111 2.60 -7.36 -1.40
CA GLU A 111 2.80 -8.74 -1.83
C GLU A 111 2.98 -8.78 -3.35
N PRO A 112 3.91 -9.59 -3.89
CA PRO A 112 3.92 -9.87 -5.32
C PRO A 112 2.59 -10.50 -5.72
N ASP A 113 2.17 -10.32 -6.98
CA ASP A 113 1.04 -11.06 -7.52
C ASP A 113 1.31 -12.55 -7.36
N ALA A 114 0.60 -13.19 -6.44
CA ALA A 114 0.54 -14.64 -6.41
C ALA A 114 -0.19 -15.08 -7.68
N VAL A 115 0.57 -15.37 -8.74
CA VAL A 115 0.21 -16.50 -9.60
C VAL A 115 -0.01 -17.67 -8.64
N GLY A 116 -1.17 -18.30 -8.76
CA GLY A 116 -1.82 -19.07 -7.69
C GLY A 116 -0.92 -20.01 -6.89
N ALA A 117 -1.31 -20.25 -5.64
CA ALA A 117 -0.86 -21.40 -4.87
C ALA A 117 -1.44 -22.69 -5.50
N GLY A 118 -0.96 -23.02 -6.71
CA GLY A 118 -1.29 -24.18 -7.52
C GLY A 118 -0.17 -24.39 -8.53
N ASP A 119 0.50 -25.52 -8.38
CA ASP A 119 1.55 -26.17 -9.16
C ASP A 119 2.09 -25.50 -10.46
N ALA A 120 3.42 -25.37 -10.47
CA ALA A 120 4.39 -25.26 -11.56
C ALA A 120 3.97 -24.83 -12.99
N ALA A 121 4.74 -23.84 -13.49
CA ALA A 121 5.21 -23.67 -14.87
C ALA A 121 4.16 -23.55 -16.00
N ALA A 122 3.85 -22.31 -16.40
CA ALA A 122 4.12 -21.77 -17.75
C ALA A 122 3.39 -20.43 -17.98
N ALA A 123 4.03 -19.58 -18.80
CA ALA A 123 3.46 -18.49 -19.59
C ALA A 123 3.01 -17.19 -18.88
N GLY A 124 3.96 -16.25 -18.79
CA GLY A 124 3.91 -15.05 -19.64
C GLY A 124 2.99 -13.90 -19.25
N ALA A 125 3.47 -13.01 -18.38
CA ALA A 125 3.48 -11.55 -18.58
C ALA A 125 4.22 -10.89 -17.41
N ALA A 126 5.36 -10.27 -17.71
CA ALA A 126 6.16 -9.54 -16.74
C ALA A 126 5.46 -8.24 -16.31
N ALA A 127 4.57 -8.32 -15.30
CA ALA A 127 4.29 -7.17 -14.46
C ALA A 127 5.53 -6.94 -13.58
N GLY A 128 6.48 -6.15 -14.11
CA GLY A 128 7.78 -5.94 -13.50
C GLY A 128 7.67 -5.52 -12.02
N ALA A 129 8.44 -6.20 -11.17
CA ALA A 129 8.64 -5.85 -9.77
C ALA A 129 9.09 -4.39 -9.65
N GLY A 130 8.14 -3.48 -9.46
CA GLY A 130 8.42 -2.08 -9.67
C GLY A 130 7.21 -1.25 -9.39
N ALA A 131 6.30 -1.13 -10.35
CA ALA A 131 5.33 -0.05 -10.53
C ALA A 131 4.12 -0.06 -9.57
N PRO A 132 3.44 1.09 -9.39
CA PRO A 132 2.20 1.14 -8.61
C PRO A 132 1.09 0.34 -9.31
N LEU A 133 0.26 -0.35 -8.52
CA LEU A 133 -0.97 -1.03 -8.99
C LEU A 133 -1.90 -0.06 -9.70
N GLN A 134 -1.98 1.17 -9.19
CA GLN A 134 -2.79 2.22 -9.75
C GLN A 134 -2.19 3.57 -9.42
N GLN A 135 -2.21 4.48 -10.38
CA GLN A 135 -2.01 5.90 -10.16
C GLN A 135 -3.32 6.64 -10.45
N LEU A 136 -3.71 7.53 -9.56
CA LEU A 136 -4.95 8.29 -9.65
C LEU A 136 -4.66 9.78 -9.45
N GLU A 137 -5.20 10.60 -10.33
CA GLU A 137 -5.18 12.06 -10.25
C GLU A 137 -6.64 12.55 -10.25
N LEU A 138 -6.92 13.61 -9.49
CA LEU A 138 -8.25 14.21 -9.53
C LEU A 138 -8.37 15.09 -10.78
N GLY A 139 -9.51 14.98 -11.47
CA GLY A 139 -9.84 15.88 -12.58
C GLY A 139 -10.24 17.28 -12.09
N GLY A 140 -10.26 18.25 -13.01
CA GLY A 140 -10.78 19.60 -12.77
C GLY A 140 -9.81 20.52 -12.01
N GLY A 141 -8.51 20.24 -12.03
CA GLY A 141 -7.49 21.05 -11.35
C GLY A 141 -7.47 20.91 -9.82
N ASP A 142 -8.29 20.00 -9.27
CA ASP A 142 -8.25 19.63 -7.87
C ASP A 142 -7.11 18.62 -7.61
N ALA A 143 -6.66 18.52 -6.36
CA ALA A 143 -5.53 17.67 -6.00
C ALA A 143 -5.73 17.08 -4.60
N VAL A 144 -5.34 15.82 -4.40
CA VAL A 144 -5.41 15.20 -3.07
C VAL A 144 -4.34 15.81 -2.18
N THR A 145 -4.73 16.34 -1.02
CA THR A 145 -3.81 16.88 -0.01
C THR A 145 -3.62 15.93 1.16
N PHE A 146 -4.59 15.04 1.40
CA PHE A 146 -4.55 14.06 2.49
C PHE A 146 -5.46 12.87 2.17
N ALA A 147 -5.07 11.68 2.63
CA ALA A 147 -5.87 10.47 2.54
C ALA A 147 -6.00 9.79 3.92
N ALA A 148 -7.19 9.34 4.27
CA ALA A 148 -7.46 8.59 5.50
C ALA A 148 -8.16 7.27 5.17
N ALA A 149 -7.56 6.15 5.57
CA ALA A 149 -8.17 4.83 5.45
C ALA A 149 -9.16 4.57 6.59
N MET A 150 -10.38 4.19 6.23
CA MET A 150 -11.32 3.66 7.22
C MET A 150 -10.88 2.23 7.57
N GLN A 151 -10.75 1.95 8.87
CA GLN A 151 -10.21 0.66 9.34
C GLN A 151 -11.18 -0.51 9.12
N ARG A 152 -12.49 -0.25 9.28
CA ARG A 152 -13.55 -1.27 9.19
C ARG A 152 -14.20 -1.32 7.81
N GLU A 153 -14.23 -0.19 7.12
CA GLU A 153 -14.96 -0.04 5.86
C GLU A 153 -14.01 -0.03 4.65
N PRO A 154 -14.49 -0.45 3.47
CA PRO A 154 -13.71 -0.46 2.24
C PRO A 154 -13.51 0.94 1.63
N PHE A 155 -13.35 1.99 2.44
CA PHE A 155 -13.33 3.37 1.96
C PHE A 155 -12.07 4.14 2.40
N LEU A 156 -11.63 5.03 1.52
CA LEU A 156 -10.65 6.07 1.76
C LEU A 156 -11.36 7.42 1.69
N LEU A 157 -11.14 8.26 2.69
CA LEU A 157 -11.51 9.67 2.64
C LEU A 157 -10.33 10.45 2.06
N LEU A 158 -10.60 11.31 1.09
CA LEU A 158 -9.61 12.13 0.39
C LEU A 158 -9.92 13.59 0.66
N GLY A 159 -9.06 14.26 1.43
CA GLY A 159 -9.06 15.71 1.53
C GLY A 159 -8.44 16.31 0.28
N CYS A 160 -9.13 17.26 -0.35
CA CYS A 160 -8.71 17.87 -1.60
C CYS A 160 -8.33 19.34 -1.42
N ARG A 161 -7.50 19.87 -2.33
CA ARG A 161 -7.04 21.27 -2.32
C ARG A 161 -8.20 22.26 -2.43
N SER A 162 -9.27 21.87 -3.12
CA SER A 162 -10.53 22.63 -3.21
C SER A 162 -11.26 22.80 -1.86
N GLY A 163 -10.86 22.08 -0.81
CA GLY A 163 -11.60 21.96 0.44
C GLY A 163 -12.67 20.86 0.42
N ALA A 164 -12.89 20.21 -0.73
CA ALA A 164 -13.81 19.08 -0.82
C ALA A 164 -13.24 17.83 -0.14
N VAL A 165 -14.13 17.03 0.46
CA VAL A 165 -13.83 15.67 0.90
C VAL A 165 -14.45 14.71 -0.11
N ARG A 166 -13.61 13.90 -0.76
CA ARG A 166 -14.05 12.85 -1.70
C ARG A 166 -13.89 11.48 -1.05
N VAL A 167 -14.64 10.50 -1.55
CA VAL A 167 -14.54 9.11 -1.08
C VAL A 167 -14.07 8.22 -2.22
N ALA A 168 -13.09 7.36 -1.95
CA ALA A 168 -12.67 6.31 -2.85
C ALA A 168 -12.97 4.95 -2.22
N GLN A 169 -13.63 4.07 -2.97
CA GLN A 169 -13.83 2.68 -2.58
C GLN A 169 -12.58 1.86 -2.92
N MET A 170 -12.09 1.11 -1.93
CA MET A 170 -11.10 0.07 -2.11
C MET A 170 -11.73 -1.13 -2.81
N VAL A 171 -11.15 -1.57 -3.93
CA VAL A 171 -11.65 -2.69 -4.74
C VAL A 171 -10.63 -3.83 -4.86
N ASN A 172 -11.14 -5.05 -4.99
CA ASN A 172 -10.35 -6.26 -5.26
C ASN A 172 -10.09 -6.41 -6.77
N ALA A 173 -9.46 -7.51 -7.19
CA ALA A 173 -9.16 -7.78 -8.61
C ALA A 173 -10.42 -7.86 -9.49
N SER A 174 -11.57 -8.25 -8.93
CA SER A 174 -12.86 -8.28 -9.64
C SER A 174 -13.58 -6.92 -9.68
N GLY A 175 -12.99 -5.86 -9.13
CA GLY A 175 -13.61 -4.54 -9.04
C GLY A 175 -14.68 -4.39 -7.95
N SER A 176 -14.93 -5.44 -7.16
CA SER A 176 -15.86 -5.39 -6.03
C SER A 176 -15.20 -4.80 -4.79
N GLY A 177 -15.98 -4.15 -3.92
CA GLY A 177 -15.52 -3.58 -2.66
C GLY A 177 -14.79 -4.62 -1.79
N VAL A 178 -13.67 -4.23 -1.20
CA VAL A 178 -12.86 -5.15 -0.38
C VAL A 178 -13.47 -5.29 1.01
N THR A 179 -14.16 -6.39 1.31
CA THR A 179 -14.61 -6.70 2.67
C THR A 179 -13.53 -7.43 3.48
N ALA A 180 -13.38 -7.11 4.77
CA ALA A 180 -12.43 -7.75 5.70
C ALA A 180 -10.95 -7.69 5.23
N ALA A 181 -10.04 -8.48 5.81
CA ALA A 181 -8.61 -8.47 5.47
C ALA A 181 -8.29 -9.14 4.11
N ARG A 182 -8.88 -8.63 3.02
CA ARG A 182 -8.58 -9.01 1.65
C ARG A 182 -7.65 -7.98 1.01
N GLN A 183 -6.86 -8.43 0.04
CA GLN A 183 -5.94 -7.58 -0.68
C GLN A 183 -6.68 -6.53 -1.52
N VAL A 184 -6.23 -5.28 -1.39
CA VAL A 184 -6.68 -4.18 -2.25
C VAL A 184 -5.91 -4.23 -3.55
N ARG A 185 -6.65 -4.14 -4.67
CA ARG A 185 -6.09 -4.18 -6.03
C ARG A 185 -6.36 -2.90 -6.81
N GLY A 186 -7.24 -2.04 -6.31
CA GLY A 186 -7.48 -0.73 -6.88
C GLY A 186 -8.32 0.16 -5.97
N LEU A 187 -8.52 1.38 -6.41
CA LEU A 187 -9.33 2.44 -5.84
C LEU A 187 -10.30 2.95 -6.91
N LYS A 188 -11.57 3.07 -6.53
CA LYS A 188 -12.63 3.63 -7.36
C LYS A 188 -13.15 4.90 -6.68
N LEU A 189 -12.94 6.06 -7.31
CA LEU A 189 -13.57 7.30 -6.85
C LEU A 189 -15.10 7.14 -6.93
N THR A 190 -15.76 7.51 -5.84
CA THR A 190 -17.21 7.62 -5.83
C THR A 190 -17.60 8.95 -6.47
N SER A 191 -18.48 8.89 -7.46
CA SER A 191 -19.08 10.10 -8.03
C SER A 191 -20.11 10.61 -7.04
N TYR A 192 -20.01 11.89 -6.66
CA TYR A 192 -21.13 12.59 -6.06
C TYR A 192 -22.00 13.11 -7.20
N SER A 193 -23.23 12.60 -7.30
CA SER A 193 -24.30 13.16 -8.11
C SER A 193 -25.11 14.15 -7.30
#